data_AF-A0A854D5G3-F1
#
_entry.id   AF-A0A854D5G3-F1
#
_cell.length_a   1.000
_cell.length_b   1.000
_cell.length_c   1.000
_cell.angle_alpha   90.00
_cell.angle_beta   90.00
_cell.angle_gamma   90.00
#
_symmetry.space_group_name_H-M   'P 1'
#
loop_
_entity.id
_entity.type
_entity.pdbx_description
1 polymer ?
#
loop_
_entity_poly.entity_id
_entity_poly.type
_entity_poly.pdbx_seq_one_letter_code
_entity_poly.pdbx_strand_id
1 'polypeptide(L)'
;MGLAGVRLLTETSRVTGLGDELSRVLSVWRRWWAVHDPGKIILDLAVCVALGGRCLSDLSLLRCDKEVFGPVASDPTVSRLVGTLADHVEVVEAAEAGLARRCGSGCGTWPASTHQRLESALSVRW
;
A
#
# COMPACT_ATOMS: atom_id res chain seq x y z
N MET A 1 -17.02 -6.89 -7.68
CA MET A 1 -15.86 -7.79 -7.54
C MET A 1 -16.13 -8.72 -6.37
N GLY A 2 -15.94 -10.04 -6.51
CA GLY A 2 -16.26 -11.00 -5.46
C GLY A 2 -15.15 -11.11 -4.39
N LEU A 3 -15.53 -11.49 -3.16
CA LEU A 3 -14.63 -11.73 -2.01
C LEU A 3 -13.41 -12.62 -2.35
N ALA A 4 -13.55 -13.51 -3.34
CA ALA A 4 -12.47 -14.37 -3.82
C ALA A 4 -11.26 -13.59 -4.40
N GLY A 5 -11.51 -12.52 -5.14
CA GLY A 5 -10.43 -11.70 -5.72
C GLY A 5 -9.67 -10.93 -4.64
N VAL A 6 -10.38 -10.46 -3.62
CA VAL A 6 -9.76 -9.73 -2.51
C VAL A 6 -8.94 -10.67 -1.63
N ARG A 7 -9.48 -11.83 -1.30
CA ARG A 7 -8.77 -12.85 -0.53
C ARG A 7 -7.51 -13.31 -1.26
N LEU A 8 -7.56 -13.46 -2.59
CA LEU A 8 -6.39 -13.81 -3.38
C LEU A 8 -5.30 -12.74 -3.26
N LEU A 9 -5.63 -11.45 -3.37
CA LEU A 9 -4.67 -10.37 -3.18
C LEU A 9 -4.06 -10.37 -1.77
N THR A 10 -4.87 -10.50 -0.73
CA THR A 10 -4.37 -10.58 0.65
C THR A 10 -3.43 -11.78 0.84
N GLU A 11 -3.80 -12.96 0.35
CA GLU A 11 -2.95 -14.15 0.43
C GLU A 11 -1.67 -14.00 -0.38
N THR A 12 -1.72 -13.41 -1.59
CA THR A 12 -0.51 -13.14 -2.37
C THR A 12 0.43 -12.19 -1.64
N SER A 13 -0.08 -11.14 -1.00
CA SER A 13 0.73 -10.20 -0.23
C SER A 13 1.40 -10.85 0.97
N ARG A 14 0.70 -11.82 1.62
CA ARG A 14 1.22 -12.61 2.73
C ARG A 14 2.29 -13.59 2.26
N VAL A 15 2.03 -14.35 1.19
CA VAL A 15 2.96 -15.36 0.65
C VAL A 15 4.23 -14.71 0.09
N THR A 16 4.12 -13.53 -0.50
CA THR A 16 5.26 -12.78 -1.03
C THR A 16 6.04 -12.01 0.05
N GLY A 17 5.53 -11.93 1.29
CA GLY A 17 6.12 -11.13 2.36
C GLY A 17 6.07 -9.62 2.09
N LEU A 18 5.23 -9.18 1.14
CA LEU A 18 5.15 -7.79 0.70
C LEU A 18 4.77 -6.86 1.87
N GLY A 19 3.82 -7.29 2.71
CA GLY A 19 3.45 -6.55 3.91
C GLY A 19 4.62 -6.35 4.89
N ASP A 20 5.36 -7.42 5.17
CA ASP A 20 6.51 -7.37 6.09
C ASP A 20 7.62 -6.47 5.57
N GLU A 21 7.87 -6.52 4.26
CA GLU A 21 8.88 -5.68 3.62
C GLU A 21 8.46 -4.21 3.60
N LEU A 22 7.18 -3.90 3.32
CA LEU A 22 6.66 -2.54 3.46
C LEU A 22 6.77 -2.04 4.90
N SER A 23 6.41 -2.86 5.89
CA SER A 23 6.54 -2.50 7.31
C SER A 23 8.00 -2.23 7.68
N ARG A 24 8.93 -3.02 7.16
CA ARG A 24 10.37 -2.85 7.40
C ARG A 24 10.89 -1.55 6.78
N VAL A 25 10.57 -1.29 5.52
CA VAL A 25 11.03 -0.10 4.80
C VAL A 25 10.43 1.17 5.37
N LEU A 26 9.14 1.14 5.72
CA LEU A 26 8.43 2.29 6.27
C LEU A 26 8.60 2.44 7.79
N SER A 27 9.40 1.58 8.42
CA SER A 27 9.64 1.61 9.87
C SER A 27 10.20 2.95 10.36
N VAL A 28 10.93 3.69 9.51
CA VAL A 28 11.46 5.02 9.85
C VAL A 28 10.35 6.06 10.09
N TRP A 29 9.17 5.88 9.48
CA TRP A 29 8.00 6.73 9.74
C TRP A 29 7.07 6.18 10.83
N ARG A 30 7.38 5.01 11.39
CA ARG A 30 6.60 4.42 12.46
C ARG A 30 6.88 5.15 13.77
N ARG A 31 5.89 5.90 14.24
CA ARG A 31 5.92 6.46 15.61
C ARG A 31 5.77 5.34 16.63
N TRP A 32 6.47 5.42 17.75
CA TRP A 32 6.43 4.38 18.79
C TRP A 32 5.05 4.15 19.42
N TRP A 33 4.17 5.14 19.40
CA TRP A 33 2.76 5.03 19.82
C TRP A 33 1.78 4.76 18.65
N ALA A 34 2.27 4.53 17.43
CA ALA A 34 1.39 4.31 16.29
C ALA A 34 0.69 2.95 16.42
N VAL A 35 -0.65 3.00 16.52
CA VAL A 35 -1.52 1.82 16.53
C VAL A 35 -1.50 1.11 15.17
N HIS A 36 -1.44 1.89 14.09
CA HIS A 36 -1.38 1.36 12.73
C HIS A 36 0.07 1.37 12.21
N ASP A 37 0.49 0.22 11.68
CA ASP A 37 1.75 0.12 10.96
C ASP A 37 1.66 0.82 9.59
N PRO A 38 2.61 1.72 9.25
CA PRO A 38 2.57 2.45 7.98
C PRO A 38 2.67 1.51 6.76
N GLY A 39 3.40 0.40 6.84
CA GLY A 39 3.45 -0.62 5.81
C GLY A 39 2.10 -1.27 5.55
N LYS A 40 1.39 -1.64 6.61
CA LYS A 40 0.03 -2.17 6.50
C LYS A 40 -0.96 -1.16 5.90
N ILE A 41 -0.85 0.12 6.27
CA ILE A 41 -1.72 1.17 5.71
C ILE A 41 -1.52 1.31 4.20
N ILE A 42 -0.27 1.32 3.73
CA ILE A 42 0.03 1.40 2.29
C ILE A 42 -0.43 0.13 1.57
N LEU A 43 -0.29 -1.04 2.18
CA LEU A 43 -0.80 -2.29 1.63
C LEU A 43 -2.33 -2.27 1.48
N ASP A 44 -3.07 -1.79 2.48
CA ASP A 44 -4.54 -1.67 2.40
C ASP A 44 -4.98 -0.71 1.31
N LEU A 45 -4.25 0.39 1.12
CA LEU A 45 -4.50 1.32 0.04
C LEU A 45 -4.24 0.67 -1.34
N ALA A 46 -3.14 -0.08 -1.47
CA ALA A 46 -2.82 -0.80 -2.71
C ALA A 46 -3.89 -1.86 -3.04
N VAL A 47 -4.37 -2.61 -2.05
CA VAL A 47 -5.49 -3.55 -2.20
C VAL A 47 -6.75 -2.80 -2.64
N CYS A 48 -7.10 -1.69 -1.99
CA CYS A 48 -8.26 -0.88 -2.36
C CYS A 48 -8.20 -0.40 -3.82
N VAL A 49 -7.06 0.14 -4.26
CA VAL A 49 -6.85 0.56 -5.66
C VAL A 49 -6.91 -0.62 -6.62
N ALA A 50 -6.35 -1.78 -6.28
CA ALA A 50 -6.41 -2.99 -7.10
C ALA A 50 -7.85 -3.52 -7.28
N LEU A 51 -8.74 -3.26 -6.32
CA LEU A 51 -10.16 -3.56 -6.42
C LEU A 51 -10.96 -2.53 -7.23
N GLY A 52 -10.33 -1.42 -7.64
CA GLY A 52 -10.94 -0.32 -8.36
C GLY A 52 -11.37 0.86 -7.47
N GLY A 53 -10.93 0.90 -6.22
CA GLY A 53 -11.15 2.04 -5.32
C GLY A 53 -10.51 3.32 -5.89
N ARG A 54 -11.20 4.44 -5.67
CA ARG A 54 -10.82 5.76 -6.19
C ARG A 54 -10.70 6.80 -5.08
N CYS A 55 -11.25 6.52 -3.90
CA CYS A 55 -11.25 7.42 -2.75
C CYS A 55 -10.79 6.71 -1.47
N LEU A 56 -10.24 7.45 -0.50
CA LEU A 56 -9.95 6.92 0.83
C LEU A 56 -11.19 6.35 1.52
N SER A 57 -12.38 6.88 1.22
CA SER A 57 -13.63 6.38 1.77
C SER A 57 -13.98 4.97 1.28
N ASP A 58 -13.41 4.51 0.16
CA ASP A 58 -13.56 3.12 -0.30
C ASP A 58 -12.86 2.12 0.63
N LEU A 59 -11.90 2.57 1.46
CA LEU A 59 -11.32 1.76 2.53
C LEU A 59 -12.34 1.39 3.62
N SER A 60 -13.49 2.08 3.67
CA SER A 60 -14.60 1.68 4.55
C SER A 60 -15.08 0.26 4.25
N LEU A 61 -15.01 -0.17 2.98
CA LEU A 61 -15.36 -1.53 2.58
C LEU A 61 -14.40 -2.56 3.18
N LEU A 62 -13.10 -2.27 3.19
CA LEU A 62 -12.11 -3.12 3.86
C LEU A 62 -12.30 -3.11 5.38
N ARG A 63 -12.72 -1.99 5.97
CA ARG A 63 -13.06 -1.87 7.39
C ARG A 63 -14.32 -2.63 7.80
N CYS A 64 -15.23 -2.90 6.87
CA CYS A 64 -16.41 -3.72 7.12
C CYS A 64 -16.02 -5.20 7.29
N ASP A 65 -15.04 -5.69 6.52
CA ASP A 65 -14.56 -7.09 6.57
C ASP A 65 -13.27 -7.23 7.40
N LYS A 66 -13.34 -6.85 8.68
CA LYS A 66 -12.19 -6.92 9.60
C LYS A 66 -11.60 -8.32 9.78
N GLU A 67 -12.40 -9.36 9.59
CA GLU A 67 -11.93 -10.75 9.67
C GLU A 67 -10.91 -11.08 8.57
N VAL A 68 -10.96 -10.37 7.43
CA VAL A 68 -10.07 -10.60 6.29
C VAL A 68 -8.90 -9.61 6.29
N PHE A 69 -9.16 -8.32 6.58
CA PHE A 69 -8.14 -7.27 6.46
C PHE A 69 -7.49 -6.85 7.78
N GLY A 70 -8.05 -7.29 8.91
CA GLY A 70 -7.63 -6.84 10.23
C GLY A 70 -7.91 -5.35 10.48
N PRO A 71 -7.14 -4.69 11.36
CA PRO A 71 -7.34 -3.28 11.69
C PRO A 71 -6.91 -2.35 10.53
N VAL A 72 -7.88 -1.92 9.73
CA VAL A 72 -7.68 -0.93 8.65
C VAL A 72 -7.81 0.49 9.21
N ALA A 73 -6.87 1.37 8.85
CA ALA A 73 -6.84 2.76 9.31
C ALA A 73 -8.02 3.60 8.79
N SER A 74 -8.34 4.66 9.54
CA SER A 74 -9.34 5.65 9.13
C SER A 74 -8.79 6.60 8.07
N ASP A 75 -9.66 7.16 7.22
CA ASP A 75 -9.32 8.15 6.17
C ASP A 75 -8.36 9.25 6.66
N PRO A 76 -8.59 9.94 7.80
CA PRO A 76 -7.67 10.98 8.27
C PRO A 76 -6.30 10.44 8.70
N THR A 77 -6.21 9.18 9.13
CA THR A 77 -4.92 8.55 9.46
C THR A 77 -4.14 8.25 8.19
N VAL A 78 -4.81 7.74 7.15
CA VAL A 78 -4.20 7.48 5.85
C VAL A 78 -3.74 8.78 5.20
N SER A 79 -4.58 9.82 5.20
CA SER A 79 -4.26 11.14 4.65
C SER A 79 -3.01 11.76 5.30
N ARG A 80 -2.90 11.70 6.64
CA ARG A 80 -1.71 12.20 7.35
C ARG A 80 -0.45 11.42 7.02
N LEU A 81 -0.54 10.09 6.89
CA LEU A 81 0.60 9.26 6.49
C LEU A 81 1.05 9.65 5.08
N VAL A 82 0.13 9.71 4.12
CA VAL A 82 0.44 10.09 2.74
C VAL A 82 1.07 11.49 2.68
N GLY A 83 0.53 12.47 3.41
CA GLY A 83 1.12 13.79 3.52
C GLY A 83 2.55 13.75 4.08
N THR A 84 2.78 12.98 5.15
CA THR A 84 4.12 12.82 5.73
C THR A 84 5.11 12.18 4.75
N LEU A 85 4.67 11.19 3.97
CA LEU A 85 5.50 10.56 2.94
C LEU A 85 5.77 11.51 1.77
N ALA A 86 4.77 12.30 1.36
CA ALA A 86 4.90 13.32 0.32
C ALA A 86 5.86 14.46 0.73
N ASP A 87 6.01 14.75 2.02
CA ASP A 87 7.02 15.67 2.52
C ASP A 87 8.45 15.09 2.49
N HIS A 88 8.60 13.77 2.27
CA HIS A 88 9.86 13.03 2.30
C HIS A 88 10.07 12.15 1.04
N VAL A 89 9.70 12.64 -0.15
CA VAL A 89 9.73 11.87 -1.41
C VAL A 89 11.06 11.18 -1.66
N GLU A 90 12.18 11.88 -1.46
CA GLU A 90 13.53 11.33 -1.66
C GLU A 90 13.79 10.05 -0.84
N VAL A 91 13.29 10.00 0.39
CA VAL A 91 13.44 8.85 1.28
C VAL A 91 12.50 7.72 0.83
N VAL A 92 11.33 8.05 0.28
CA VAL A 92 10.38 7.09 -0.29
C VAL A 92 10.94 6.46 -1.57
N GLU A 93 11.57 7.24 -2.45
CA GLU A 93 12.22 6.73 -3.66
C GLU A 93 13.40 5.81 -3.31
N ALA A 94 14.23 6.19 -2.34
CA ALA A 94 15.31 5.33 -1.85
C ALA A 94 14.79 4.00 -1.26
N ALA A 95 13.64 4.06 -0.57
CA ALA A 95 12.92 2.93 -0.03
C ALA A 95 12.41 1.97 -1.14
N GLU A 96 11.77 2.52 -2.16
CA GLU A 96 11.26 1.80 -3.35
C GLU A 96 12.39 1.13 -4.12
N ALA A 97 13.47 1.86 -4.41
CA ALA A 97 14.65 1.30 -5.06
C ALA A 97 15.29 0.17 -4.22
N GLY A 98 15.22 0.28 -2.89
CA GLY A 98 15.61 -0.79 -1.98
C GLY A 98 14.76 -2.05 -2.14
N LEU A 99 13.44 -1.90 -2.18
CA LEU A 99 12.47 -2.99 -2.37
C LEU A 99 12.72 -3.71 -3.71
N ALA A 100 12.88 -2.95 -4.79
CA ALA A 100 13.15 -3.48 -6.13
C ALA A 100 14.42 -4.34 -6.20
N ARG A 101 15.47 -3.98 -5.46
CA ARG A 101 16.72 -4.78 -5.37
C ARG A 101 16.55 -6.08 -4.58
N ARG A 102 15.61 -6.12 -3.62
CA ARG A 102 15.40 -7.30 -2.73
C ARG A 102 14.43 -8.31 -3.33
N CYS A 103 13.48 -7.86 -4.14
CA CYS A 103 12.73 -8.74 -5.03
C CYS A 103 13.68 -9.27 -6.12
N GLY A 104 14.42 -10.34 -5.82
CA GLY A 104 15.26 -11.02 -6.80
C GLY A 104 14.48 -11.36 -8.08
N SER A 105 15.20 -11.39 -9.21
CA SER A 105 14.80 -11.53 -10.63
C SER A 105 13.68 -12.51 -11.07
N GLY A 106 12.92 -13.13 -10.15
CA GLY A 106 11.76 -13.98 -10.45
C GLY A 106 10.47 -13.22 -10.77
N CYS A 107 10.39 -11.92 -10.51
CA CYS A 107 9.37 -11.06 -11.10
C CYS A 107 9.97 -10.51 -12.39
N GLY A 108 9.45 -10.92 -13.55
CA GLY A 108 9.87 -10.36 -14.84
C GLY A 108 9.91 -8.83 -14.78
N THR A 109 10.82 -8.23 -15.54
CA THR A 109 11.06 -6.78 -15.59
C THR A 109 9.76 -6.02 -15.41
N TRP A 110 9.59 -5.34 -14.26
CA TRP A 110 8.43 -4.48 -14.02
C TRP A 110 8.35 -3.51 -15.21
N PRO A 111 7.33 -3.63 -16.09
CA PRO A 111 7.33 -2.86 -17.31
C PRO A 111 7.09 -1.40 -16.93
N ALA A 112 7.91 -0.47 -17.43
CA ALA A 112 7.81 0.97 -17.15
C ALA A 112 6.37 1.55 -17.33
N SER A 113 5.51 0.85 -18.09
CA SER A 113 4.08 1.14 -18.22
C SER A 113 3.27 1.14 -16.92
N THR A 114 3.68 0.41 -15.86
CA THR A 114 2.97 0.45 -14.57
C THR A 114 3.17 1.79 -13.86
N HIS A 115 4.36 2.39 -13.99
CA HIS A 115 4.63 3.73 -13.47
C HIS A 115 3.72 4.76 -14.15
N GLN A 116 3.61 4.71 -15.49
CA GLN A 116 2.73 5.58 -16.28
C GLN A 116 1.24 5.45 -15.89
N ARG A 117 0.77 4.23 -15.55
CA ARG A 117 -0.62 3.99 -15.16
C ARG A 117 -0.92 4.49 -13.74
N LEU A 118 0.04 4.37 -12.81
CA LEU A 118 -0.07 4.92 -11.46
C LEU A 118 -0.02 6.45 -11.49
N GLU A 119 0.89 7.03 -12.27
CA GLU A 119 0.96 8.47 -12.55
C GLU A 119 -0.36 9.00 -13.12
N SER A 120 -0.97 8.28 -14.08
CA SER A 120 -2.27 8.66 -14.66
C SER A 120 -3.42 8.54 -13.67
N ALA A 121 -3.35 7.61 -12.71
CA ALA A 121 -4.34 7.45 -11.65
C ALA A 121 -4.21 8.54 -10.58
N LEU A 122 -2.98 8.99 -10.28
CA LEU A 122 -2.67 10.06 -9.34
C LEU A 122 -2.81 11.47 -9.96
N SER A 123 -2.73 11.58 -11.29
CA SER A 123 -2.91 12.82 -12.07
C SER A 123 -4.38 13.23 -12.23
N VAL A 124 -5.34 12.37 -11.83
CA VAL A 124 -6.74 12.79 -11.70
C VAL A 124 -6.86 13.69 -10.47
N ARG A 125 -6.61 14.98 -10.74
CA ARG A 125 -6.79 16.18 -9.90
C ARG A 125 -7.65 15.93 -8.66
N TRP A 126 -7.01 15.96 -7.49
CA TRP A 126 -7.65 16.19 -6.20
C TRP A 126 -8.09 17.66 -6.08
#